data_AF-A0A2E0RS10-F1
#
_entry.id   AF-A0A2E0RS10-F1
#
_cell.length_a   1.000
_cell.length_b   1.000
_cell.length_c   1.000
_cell.angle_alpha   90.00
_cell.angle_beta   90.00
_cell.angle_gamma   90.00
#
_symmetry.space_group_name_H-M   'P 1'
#
loop_
_entity.id
_entity.type
_entity.pdbx_description
1 polymer ?
#
loop_
_entity_poly.entity_id
_entity_poly.type
_entity_poly.pdbx_seq_one_letter_code
_entity_poly.pdbx_strand_id
1 'polypeptide(L)'
;MPARAFSILLIWLLLIWLAAFVGGATVAAQGEPAPPDAPPPSTFNVFYPEERPLGDCLSSLPKPNCGSDARGGWPQYSIALALAAGIGFIGWRVVRS
;
A
#
# COMPACT_ATOMS: atom_id res chain seq x y z
N MET A 1 -12.44 32.43 20.65
CA MET A 1 -13.58 31.93 19.85
C MET A 1 -13.25 31.40 18.43
N PRO A 2 -12.13 31.73 17.74
CA PRO A 2 -11.90 31.23 16.37
C PRO A 2 -11.46 29.75 16.30
N ALA A 3 -10.89 29.20 17.37
CA ALA A 3 -10.38 27.83 17.39
C ALA A 3 -11.46 26.75 17.17
N ARG A 4 -12.69 26.98 17.66
CA ARG A 4 -13.82 26.05 17.47
C ARG A 4 -14.33 26.07 16.04
N ALA A 5 -14.45 27.25 15.44
CA ALA A 5 -14.85 27.40 14.04
C ALA A 5 -13.80 26.79 13.08
N PHE A 6 -12.51 27.01 13.36
CA PHE A 6 -11.41 26.44 12.58
C PHE A 6 -11.35 24.91 12.69
N SER A 7 -11.60 24.36 13.89
CA SER A 7 -11.67 22.91 14.11
C SER A 7 -12.84 22.25 13.37
N ILE A 8 -14.01 22.90 13.34
CA ILE A 8 -15.19 22.39 12.62
C ILE A 8 -14.96 22.40 11.10
N LEU A 9 -14.32 23.45 10.58
CA LEU A 9 -14.04 23.59 9.16
C LEU A 9 -12.99 22.58 8.67
N LEU A 10 -12.00 22.26 9.51
CA LEU A 10 -11.03 21.18 9.27
C LEU A 10 -11.68 19.80 9.28
N ILE A 11 -12.58 19.52 10.22
CA ILE A 11 -13.31 18.24 10.28
C ILE A 11 -14.17 18.08 9.01
N TRP A 12 -14.84 19.14 8.57
CA TRP A 12 -15.61 19.12 7.32
C TRP A 12 -14.74 18.90 6.08
N LEU A 13 -13.59 19.57 5.97
CA LEU A 13 -12.65 19.36 4.85
C LEU A 13 -12.08 17.94 4.83
N LEU A 14 -11.81 17.37 6.00
CA LEU A 14 -11.28 16.02 6.14
C LEU A 14 -12.34 14.96 5.80
N LEU A 15 -13.61 15.19 6.16
CA LEU A 15 -14.74 14.35 5.75
C LEU A 15 -14.99 14.39 4.24
N ILE A 16 -14.87 15.56 3.61
CA ILE A 16 -15.00 15.71 2.15
C ILE A 16 -13.88 14.98 1.42
N TRP A 17 -12.63 15.09 1.90
CA TRP A 17 -11.49 14.35 1.37
C TRP A 17 -11.63 12.83 1.55
N LEU A 18 -12.12 12.36 2.70
CA LEU A 18 -12.38 10.93 2.95
C LEU A 18 -13.45 10.38 2.01
N ALA A 19 -14.53 11.13 1.77
CA ALA A 19 -15.61 10.74 0.87
C ALA A 19 -15.12 10.57 -0.58
N ALA A 20 -14.19 11.43 -1.02
CA ALA A 20 -13.56 11.30 -2.34
C ALA A 20 -12.66 10.05 -2.45
N PHE A 21 -12.03 9.61 -1.36
CA PHE A 21 -11.12 8.46 -1.35
C PHE A 21 -11.83 7.10 -1.29
N VAL A 22 -13.01 7.03 -0.65
CA VAL A 22 -13.80 5.80 -0.53
C VAL A 22 -14.41 5.34 -1.87
N GLY A 23 -14.65 6.27 -2.81
CA GLY A 23 -15.24 5.95 -4.12
C GLY A 23 -14.31 5.24 -5.11
N GLY A 24 -13.00 5.15 -4.85
CA GLY A 24 -12.01 4.63 -5.81
C GLY A 24 -11.66 3.14 -5.66
N ALA A 25 -12.07 2.48 -4.58
CA ALA A 25 -11.70 1.09 -4.30
C ALA A 25 -12.77 0.12 -4.84
N THR A 26 -12.84 -0.05 -6.16
CA THR A 26 -13.57 -1.19 -6.74
C THR A 26 -12.77 -2.47 -6.48
N VAL A 27 -13.12 -3.21 -5.43
CA VAL A 27 -12.66 -4.59 -5.26
C VAL A 27 -13.36 -5.44 -6.30
N ALA A 28 -12.64 -5.86 -7.34
CA ALA A 28 -13.15 -6.86 -8.26
C ALA A 28 -13.36 -8.17 -7.50
N ALA A 29 -14.59 -8.69 -7.51
CA ALA A 29 -14.88 -10.01 -6.97
C ALA A 29 -14.05 -11.04 -7.74
N GLN A 30 -13.06 -11.65 -7.08
CA GLN A 30 -12.34 -12.78 -7.64
C GLN A 30 -13.28 -13.99 -7.56
N GLY A 31 -13.87 -14.37 -8.69
CA GLY A 31 -14.57 -15.64 -8.78
C GLY A 31 -13.61 -16.78 -8.47
N GLU A 32 -14.04 -17.73 -7.63
CA GLU A 32 -13.28 -18.94 -7.32
C GLU A 32 -12.93 -19.65 -8.63
N PRO A 33 -11.64 -19.83 -8.97
CA PRO A 33 -11.27 -20.47 -10.21
C PRO A 33 -11.61 -21.97 -10.11
N ALA A 34 -12.37 -22.49 -11.07
CA ALA A 34 -12.59 -23.91 -11.19
C ALA A 34 -11.23 -24.65 -11.25
N PRO A 35 -11.08 -25.83 -10.61
CA PRO A 35 -9.84 -26.59 -10.66
C PRO A 35 -9.49 -26.88 -12.12
N PRO A 36 -8.28 -26.54 -12.59
CA PRO A 36 -7.92 -26.75 -13.99
C PRO A 36 -7.71 -28.24 -14.27
N ASP A 37 -8.28 -28.75 -15.38
CA ASP A 37 -8.18 -30.15 -15.82
C ASP A 37 -6.75 -30.57 -16.22
N ALA A 38 -5.83 -29.60 -16.35
CA ALA A 38 -4.41 -29.81 -16.58
C ALA A 38 -3.61 -28.83 -15.71
N PRO A 39 -2.41 -29.21 -15.21
CA PRO A 39 -1.55 -28.26 -14.52
C PRO A 39 -1.37 -27.04 -15.43
N PRO A 40 -1.60 -25.80 -14.92
CA PRO A 40 -1.47 -24.62 -15.75
C PRO A 40 -0.06 -24.60 -16.35
N PRO A 41 0.10 -24.23 -17.64
CA PRO A 41 1.42 -23.97 -18.18
C PRO A 41 2.08 -22.99 -17.22
N SER A 42 3.25 -23.35 -16.66
CA SER A 42 3.88 -22.67 -15.54
C SER A 42 3.74 -21.15 -15.71
N THR A 43 2.79 -20.56 -14.98
CA THR A 43 2.59 -19.12 -15.04
C THR A 43 3.81 -18.55 -14.35
N PHE A 44 4.71 -17.97 -15.13
CA PHE A 44 5.91 -17.33 -14.59
C PHE A 44 5.43 -16.15 -13.75
N ASN A 45 5.34 -16.37 -12.44
CA ASN A 45 4.98 -15.33 -11.51
C ASN A 45 6.08 -14.26 -11.57
N VAL A 46 5.73 -13.07 -12.03
CA VAL A 46 6.66 -11.93 -12.13
C VAL A 46 7.31 -11.56 -10.80
N PHE A 47 6.78 -12.02 -9.67
CA PHE A 47 7.35 -11.83 -8.34
C PHE A 47 8.29 -12.95 -7.88
N TYR A 48 8.40 -14.02 -8.66
CA TYR A 48 9.30 -15.14 -8.38
C TYR A 48 10.71 -14.77 -8.88
N PRO A 49 11.73 -14.75 -7.99
CA PRO A 49 13.09 -14.51 -8.44
C PRO A 49 13.58 -15.66 -9.31
N GLU A 50 13.96 -15.39 -10.56
CA GLU A 50 14.47 -16.41 -11.50
C GLU A 50 15.87 -16.92 -11.10
N GLU A 51 16.58 -16.12 -10.32
CA GLU A 51 18.02 -16.24 -10.13
C GLU A 51 18.39 -16.96 -8.80
N ARG A 52 17.40 -17.21 -7.92
CA ARG A 52 17.62 -17.67 -6.53
C ARG A 52 16.41 -18.44 -5.97
N PRO A 53 16.60 -19.52 -5.18
CA PRO A 53 15.48 -20.20 -4.52
C PRO A 53 14.88 -19.34 -3.38
N LEU A 54 13.56 -19.33 -3.26
CA LEU A 54 12.81 -18.48 -2.30
C LEU A 54 13.20 -18.75 -0.84
N GLY A 55 13.62 -19.98 -0.54
CA GLY A 55 14.10 -20.37 0.79
C GLY A 55 15.29 -19.54 1.26
N ASP A 56 16.14 -19.06 0.33
CA ASP A 56 17.29 -18.22 0.67
C ASP A 56 16.90 -16.75 0.93
N CYS A 57 15.70 -16.36 0.51
CA CYS A 57 15.16 -15.01 0.66
C CYS A 57 14.11 -14.89 1.77
N LEU A 58 13.58 -16.01 2.27
CA LEU A 58 12.69 -16.08 3.43
C LEU A 58 13.51 -16.25 4.72
N SER A 59 14.25 -15.21 5.09
CA SER A 59 14.99 -15.16 6.35
C SER A 59 14.66 -13.87 7.12
N SER A 60 14.82 -13.89 8.45
CA SER A 60 14.70 -12.69 9.28
C SER A 60 15.69 -11.58 8.87
N LEU A 61 16.77 -11.97 8.19
CA LEU A 61 17.73 -11.08 7.56
C LEU A 61 17.95 -11.51 6.10
N PRO A 62 17.10 -11.08 5.16
CA PRO A 62 17.21 -11.43 3.75
C PRO A 62 18.54 -10.96 3.18
N LYS A 63 19.14 -11.73 2.26
CA LYS A 63 20.28 -11.24 1.48
C LYS A 63 19.87 -9.97 0.70
N PRO A 64 20.81 -9.03 0.46
CA PRO A 64 20.53 -7.92 -0.44
C PRO A 64 20.11 -8.45 -1.82
N ASN A 65 19.17 -7.74 -2.47
CA ASN A 65 18.53 -8.14 -3.73
C ASN A 65 17.63 -9.39 -3.65
N CYS A 66 17.10 -9.72 -2.47
CA CYS A 66 16.01 -10.70 -2.33
C CYS A 66 14.66 -10.05 -2.63
N GLY A 67 14.27 -10.05 -3.91
CA GLY A 67 12.99 -9.55 -4.40
C GLY A 67 12.98 -9.44 -5.92
N SER A 68 11.80 -9.47 -6.52
CA SER A 68 11.64 -9.14 -7.94
C SER A 68 11.64 -7.63 -8.13
N ASP A 69 12.23 -7.15 -9.22
CA ASP A 69 12.16 -5.74 -9.66
C ASP A 69 10.71 -5.23 -9.74
N ALA A 70 9.75 -6.12 -9.95
CA ALA A 70 8.32 -5.80 -9.97
C ALA A 70 7.74 -5.41 -8.58
N ARG A 71 8.42 -5.74 -7.47
CA ARG A 71 8.02 -5.29 -6.12
C ARG A 71 8.58 -3.91 -5.77
N GLY A 72 9.62 -3.46 -6.48
CA GLY A 72 10.25 -2.16 -6.29
C GLY A 72 9.62 -1.05 -7.12
N GLY A 73 10.11 0.18 -6.94
CA GLY A 73 9.77 1.32 -7.78
C GLY A 73 8.72 2.26 -7.19
N TRP A 74 8.17 3.11 -8.06
CA TRP A 74 7.28 4.21 -7.69
C TRP A 74 6.09 3.85 -6.79
N PRO A 75 5.38 2.71 -6.98
CA PRO A 75 4.27 2.33 -6.12
C PRO A 75 4.69 2.08 -4.66
N GLN A 76 5.89 1.55 -4.43
CA GLN A 76 6.39 1.31 -3.08
C GLN A 76 6.74 2.64 -2.38
N TYR A 77 7.37 3.56 -3.11
CA TYR A 77 7.72 4.88 -2.58
C TYR A 77 6.50 5.75 -2.29
N SER A 78 5.45 5.66 -3.11
CA SER A 78 4.23 6.45 -2.89
C SER A 78 3.50 6.03 -1.61
N ILE A 79 3.43 4.72 -1.31
CA ILE A 79 2.87 4.21 -0.06
C ILE A 79 3.72 4.66 1.14
N ALA A 80 5.05 4.53 1.04
CA ALA A 80 5.95 4.98 2.10
C ALA A 80 5.81 6.48 2.37
N LEU A 81 5.72 7.30 1.33
CA LEU A 81 5.49 8.74 1.42
C LEU A 81 4.13 9.06 2.02
N ALA A 82 3.07 8.36 1.63
CA ALA A 82 1.73 8.55 2.19
C ALA A 82 1.69 8.28 3.70
N LEU A 83 2.35 7.19 4.15
CA LEU A 83 2.48 6.86 5.57
C LEU A 83 3.28 7.92 6.33
N ALA A 84 4.44 8.32 5.80
CA ALA A 84 5.28 9.34 6.41
C ALA A 84 4.56 10.70 6.49
N ALA A 85 3.86 11.10 5.43
CA ALA A 85 3.07 12.33 5.38
C ALA A 85 1.93 12.32 6.41
N GLY A 86 1.21 11.20 6.54
CA GLY A 86 0.15 11.06 7.53
C GLY A 86 0.65 11.24 8.97
N ILE A 87 1.72 10.52 9.34
CA ILE A 87 2.33 10.62 10.67
C ILE A 87 2.89 12.02 10.90
N GLY A 88 3.61 12.57 9.92
CA GLY A 88 4.20 13.91 9.98
C GLY A 88 3.15 15.00 10.14
N PHE A 89 2.03 14.89 9.43
CA PHE A 89 0.92 15.85 9.53
C PHE A 89 0.29 15.85 10.92
N ILE A 90 0.02 14.67 11.48
CA ILE A 90 -0.53 14.54 12.84
C ILE A 90 0.46 15.11 13.87
N GLY A 91 1.73 14.69 13.80
CA GLY A 91 2.78 15.17 14.71
C GLY A 91 2.96 16.69 14.66
N TRP A 92 3.03 17.26 13.47
CA TRP A 92 3.10 18.72 13.28
C TRP A 92 1.90 19.45 13.88
N ARG A 93 0.69 18.90 13.70
CA ARG A 93 -0.52 19.48 14.28
C ARG A 93 -0.48 19.44 15.80
N VAL A 94 0.01 18.36 16.42
CA VAL A 94 0.15 18.26 17.88
C VAL A 94 1.15 19.28 18.41
N VAL A 95 2.34 19.40 17.80
CA VAL A 95 3.40 20.32 18.25
C VAL A 95 3.02 21.79 18.07
N ARG A 96 2.22 22.11 17.04
CA ARG A 96 1.75 23.47 16.77
C ARG A 96 0.50 23.88 17.57
N SER A 97 -0.19 22.93 18.22
CA SER A 97 -1.40 23.20 19.01
C SER A 97 -1.05 23.72 20.40
#